data_AF-A0A1Y5KIF6-F1
#
_entry.id   AF-A0A1Y5KIF6-F1
#
_cell.length_a   1.000
_cell.length_b   1.000
_cell.length_c   1.000
_cell.angle_alpha   90.00
_cell.angle_beta   90.00
_cell.angle_gamma   90.00
#
_symmetry.space_group_name_H-M   'P 1'
#
loop_
_entity.id
_entity.type
_entity.pdbx_description
1 polymer ?
#
loop_
_entity_poly.entity_id
_entity_poly.type
_entity_poly.pdbx_seq_one_letter_code
_entity_poly.pdbx_strand_id
1 'polypeptide(L)'
;MYVSNNVDALNKYQQFTKLFEKNRFLIDQDHDFIKHYLSSLATKTHEVRKGQKFYRARVNGLSPFENDKDLDAPPDGKASFGRVNPRGISYLYVAETKKTVIAEVQPWLNASITIAECTALDSLKVVDLLPSQQEIVAAHSYRKVISDEFSKPVRPDTKELDYVPTQYMAEWFKSKGLDGIRYGSALHFGGINLAFFDPTKLQVRKIEEVTVKAIDYSTD
;
A
#
# COMPACT_ATOMS: atom_id res chain seq x y z
N MET A 1 29.31 7.53 -1.72
CA MET A 1 28.37 6.53 -1.18
C MET A 1 27.66 7.21 -0.03
N TYR A 2 26.40 7.63 -0.21
CA TYR A 2 25.66 8.35 0.83
C TYR A 2 25.25 7.35 1.91
N VAL A 3 25.90 7.39 3.08
CA VAL A 3 25.60 6.49 4.21
C VAL A 3 24.52 7.17 5.05
N SER A 4 23.25 6.94 4.71
CA SER A 4 22.12 7.45 5.48
C SER A 4 21.83 6.56 6.69
N ASN A 5 21.72 7.14 7.89
CA ASN A 5 21.15 6.46 9.05
C ASN A 5 19.61 6.64 9.12
N ASN A 6 18.90 5.92 10.00
CA ASN A 6 17.44 6.06 10.11
C ASN A 6 17.01 7.50 10.42
N VAL A 7 17.81 8.21 11.23
CA VAL A 7 17.55 9.61 11.61
C VAL A 7 17.66 10.53 10.40
N ASP A 8 18.70 10.36 9.59
CA ASP A 8 18.90 11.14 8.37
C ASP A 8 17.83 10.82 7.33
N ALA A 9 17.47 9.55 7.13
CA ALA A 9 16.35 9.16 6.27
C ALA A 9 15.03 9.78 6.71
N LEU A 10 14.73 9.78 8.02
CA LEU A 10 13.55 10.41 8.58
C LEU A 10 13.59 11.94 8.40
N ASN A 11 14.73 12.57 8.66
CA ASN A 11 14.91 14.01 8.47
C ASN A 11 14.72 14.42 7.00
N LYS A 12 15.30 13.66 6.05
CA LYS A 12 15.15 13.90 4.62
C LYS A 12 13.73 13.63 4.14
N TYR A 13 13.06 12.62 4.69
CA TYR A 13 11.64 12.39 4.43
C TYR A 13 10.78 13.56 4.96
N GLN A 14 11.03 14.05 6.18
CA GLN A 14 10.33 15.21 6.73
C GLN A 14 10.58 16.50 5.91
N GLN A 15 11.77 16.69 5.37
CA GLN A 15 12.05 17.80 4.44
C GLN A 15 11.27 17.63 3.13
N PHE A 16 11.21 16.40 2.61
CA PHE A 16 10.42 16.07 1.44
C PHE A 16 8.92 16.30 1.66
N THR A 17 8.34 15.91 2.80
CA THR A 17 6.92 16.14 3.08
C THR A 17 6.58 17.64 3.15
N LYS A 18 7.50 18.47 3.65
CA LYS A 18 7.33 19.94 3.69
C LYS A 18 7.23 20.58 2.30
N LEU A 19 7.78 19.96 1.24
CA LEU A 19 7.61 20.46 -0.13
C LEU A 19 6.13 20.55 -0.51
N PHE A 20 5.32 19.65 0.05
CA PHE A 20 3.89 19.59 -0.20
C PHE A 20 3.10 20.58 0.66
N GLU A 21 3.69 21.36 1.56
CA GLU A 21 2.94 22.43 2.23
C GLU A 21 2.58 23.57 1.26
N LYS A 22 3.42 23.78 0.24
CA LYS A 22 3.28 24.88 -0.73
C LYS A 22 3.05 24.41 -2.16
N ASN A 23 3.40 23.17 -2.49
CA ASN A 23 3.33 22.63 -3.84
C ASN A 23 2.51 21.32 -3.88
N ARG A 24 1.94 21.01 -5.04
CA ARG A 24 1.21 19.76 -5.27
C ARG A 24 1.71 19.01 -6.49
N PHE A 25 1.96 19.74 -7.57
CA PHE A 25 2.28 19.16 -8.88
C PHE A 25 3.73 19.39 -9.28
N LEU A 26 4.25 20.59 -9.00
CA LEU A 26 5.61 20.99 -9.37
C LEU A 26 6.52 20.81 -8.17
N ILE A 27 6.96 19.56 -7.95
CA ILE A 27 7.92 19.20 -6.92
C ILE A 27 9.31 19.19 -7.54
N ASP A 28 10.26 19.84 -6.86
CA ASP A 28 11.65 19.88 -7.26
C ASP A 28 12.25 18.46 -7.29
N GLN A 29 12.52 17.96 -8.50
CA GLN A 29 13.12 16.65 -8.71
C GLN A 29 14.58 16.60 -8.23
N ASP A 30 15.21 17.76 -8.03
CA ASP A 30 16.57 17.85 -7.57
C ASP A 30 16.74 17.64 -6.06
N HIS A 31 15.63 17.49 -5.33
CA HIS A 31 15.63 17.23 -3.89
C HIS A 31 16.35 15.91 -3.51
N ASP A 32 17.21 15.96 -2.49
CA ASP A 32 18.04 14.83 -2.03
C ASP A 32 17.24 13.54 -1.78
N PHE A 33 16.05 13.66 -1.20
CA PHE A 33 15.18 12.51 -0.95
C PHE A 33 14.85 11.74 -2.25
N ILE A 34 14.51 12.47 -3.32
CA ILE A 34 14.14 11.87 -4.60
C ILE A 34 15.39 11.27 -5.26
N LYS A 35 16.47 12.05 -5.31
CA LYS A 35 17.73 11.65 -5.96
C LYS A 35 18.38 10.43 -5.32
N HIS A 36 18.41 10.35 -3.99
CA HIS A 36 19.20 9.34 -3.29
C HIS A 36 18.35 8.20 -2.72
N TYR A 37 17.15 8.49 -2.22
CA TYR A 37 16.34 7.48 -1.53
C TYR A 37 15.31 6.87 -2.46
N LEU A 38 14.47 7.70 -3.09
CA LEU A 38 13.42 7.22 -3.97
C LEU A 38 13.99 6.50 -5.19
N SER A 39 15.06 7.05 -5.77
CA SER A 39 15.80 6.41 -6.86
C SER A 39 16.45 5.10 -6.46
N SER A 40 16.99 4.99 -5.24
CA SER A 40 17.52 3.73 -4.72
C SER A 40 16.40 2.70 -4.50
N LEU A 41 15.27 3.09 -3.90
CA LEU A 41 14.11 2.22 -3.70
C LEU A 41 13.55 1.68 -5.01
N ALA A 42 13.55 2.47 -6.08
CA ALA A 42 13.10 2.04 -7.40
C ALA A 42 13.84 0.79 -7.91
N THR A 43 15.08 0.58 -7.45
CA THR A 43 15.90 -0.59 -7.79
C THR A 43 15.59 -1.81 -6.92
N LYS A 44 14.91 -1.62 -5.78
CA LYS A 44 14.52 -2.69 -4.85
C LYS A 44 13.15 -3.22 -5.26
N THR A 45 13.15 -4.29 -6.04
CA THR A 45 11.91 -4.81 -6.64
C THR A 45 11.61 -6.24 -6.24
N HIS A 46 10.33 -6.56 -6.24
CA HIS A 46 9.83 -7.92 -6.11
C HIS A 46 9.10 -8.31 -7.40
N GLU A 47 9.34 -9.53 -7.88
CA GLU A 47 8.64 -10.10 -9.02
C GLU A 47 7.37 -10.80 -8.54
N VAL A 48 6.23 -10.36 -9.07
CA VAL A 48 4.96 -11.07 -8.94
C VAL A 48 4.81 -11.94 -10.17
N ARG A 49 4.67 -13.25 -9.97
CA ARG A 49 4.56 -14.20 -11.08
C ARG A 49 3.14 -14.20 -11.64
N LYS A 50 3.02 -14.43 -12.95
CA LYS A 50 1.72 -14.77 -13.56
C LYS A 50 1.07 -15.93 -12.81
N GLY A 51 -0.21 -15.80 -12.48
CA GLY A 51 -0.99 -16.76 -11.70
C GLY A 51 -0.79 -16.68 -10.19
N GLN A 52 0.08 -15.79 -9.69
CA GLN A 52 0.22 -15.56 -8.25
C GLN A 52 -1.07 -14.96 -7.68
N LYS A 53 -1.47 -15.46 -6.51
CA LYS A 53 -2.74 -15.15 -5.87
C LYS A 53 -2.55 -14.18 -4.71
N PHE A 54 -3.46 -13.23 -4.61
CA PHE A 54 -3.60 -12.30 -3.51
C PHE A 54 -5.07 -12.27 -3.07
N TYR A 55 -5.36 -11.53 -1.99
CA TYR A 55 -6.70 -11.43 -1.44
C TYR A 55 -7.13 -9.99 -1.26
N ARG A 56 -8.39 -9.74 -1.57
CA ARG A 56 -9.09 -8.48 -1.33
C ARG A 56 -10.30 -8.75 -0.45
N ALA A 57 -10.63 -7.85 0.46
CA ALA A 57 -11.85 -7.94 1.26
C ALA A 57 -12.61 -6.62 1.23
N ARG A 58 -13.93 -6.73 1.43
CA ARG A 58 -14.80 -5.59 1.70
C ARG A 58 -15.76 -5.95 2.83
N VAL A 59 -15.97 -5.00 3.74
CA VAL A 59 -17.03 -5.12 4.75
C VAL A 59 -18.38 -4.96 4.05
N ASN A 60 -19.28 -5.89 4.32
CA ASN A 60 -20.61 -5.91 3.73
C ASN A 60 -21.51 -4.84 4.35
N GLY A 61 -22.43 -4.32 3.54
CA GLY A 61 -23.50 -3.45 4.02
C GLY A 61 -24.66 -4.29 4.58
N LEU A 62 -25.89 -3.96 4.18
CA LEU A 62 -27.07 -4.74 4.54
C LEU A 62 -27.06 -6.17 3.96
N SER A 63 -26.40 -6.34 2.80
CA SER A 63 -26.23 -7.62 2.13
C SER A 63 -24.78 -7.81 1.69
N PRO A 64 -24.34 -9.07 1.52
CA PRO A 64 -23.05 -9.36 0.90
C PRO A 64 -22.92 -8.83 -0.52
N PHE A 65 -21.66 -8.68 -0.97
CA PHE A 65 -21.38 -8.43 -2.37
C PHE A 65 -21.61 -9.71 -3.18
N GLU A 66 -22.42 -9.62 -4.23
CA GLU A 66 -22.84 -10.78 -5.02
C GLU A 66 -21.93 -11.06 -6.21
N ASN A 67 -21.42 -10.01 -6.87
CA ASN A 67 -20.66 -10.14 -8.12
C ASN A 67 -19.18 -9.82 -7.92
N ASP A 68 -18.33 -10.46 -8.74
CA ASP A 68 -16.88 -10.18 -8.77
C ASP A 68 -16.57 -8.69 -8.98
N LYS A 69 -17.32 -8.02 -9.86
CA LYS A 69 -17.18 -6.58 -10.16
C LYS A 69 -17.39 -5.68 -8.94
N ASP A 70 -18.14 -6.16 -7.93
CA ASP A 70 -18.40 -5.38 -6.72
C ASP A 70 -17.16 -5.37 -5.80
N LEU A 71 -16.23 -6.31 -6.02
CA LEU A 71 -14.98 -6.47 -5.30
C LEU A 71 -13.77 -5.86 -6.05
N ASP A 72 -13.93 -5.48 -7.32
CA ASP A 72 -12.92 -4.80 -8.13
C ASP A 72 -12.45 -3.44 -7.53
N ALA A 73 -11.46 -2.82 -8.16
CA ALA A 73 -11.17 -1.41 -7.91
C ALA A 73 -12.38 -0.56 -8.34
N PRO A 74 -12.62 0.61 -7.71
CA PRO A 74 -13.64 1.54 -8.18
C PRO A 74 -13.44 1.89 -9.66
N PRO A 75 -14.49 2.21 -10.43
CA PRO A 75 -14.32 2.73 -11.78
C PRO A 75 -13.49 4.01 -11.79
N ASP A 76 -12.86 4.31 -12.93
CA ASP A 76 -12.09 5.55 -13.13
C ASP A 76 -12.93 6.78 -12.79
N GLY A 77 -12.29 7.76 -12.13
CA GLY A 77 -12.94 8.96 -11.64
C GLY A 77 -13.79 8.78 -10.37
N LYS A 78 -14.01 7.54 -9.89
CA LYS A 78 -14.83 7.26 -8.70
C LYS A 78 -14.03 6.79 -7.48
N ALA A 79 -12.75 6.51 -7.62
CA ALA A 79 -11.91 6.15 -6.48
C ALA A 79 -11.82 7.31 -5.48
N SER A 80 -12.01 7.02 -4.20
CA SER A 80 -11.63 7.93 -3.12
C SER A 80 -10.10 8.05 -3.05
N PHE A 81 -9.60 9.07 -2.36
CA PHE A 81 -8.18 9.14 -2.04
C PHE A 81 -7.77 7.98 -1.12
N GLY A 82 -6.54 7.50 -1.26
CA GLY A 82 -5.93 6.49 -0.40
C GLY A 82 -4.44 6.74 -0.24
N ARG A 83 -3.76 5.88 0.55
CA ARG A 83 -2.31 5.99 0.82
C ARG A 83 -1.45 6.04 -0.45
N VAL A 84 -1.90 5.37 -1.50
CA VAL A 84 -1.15 5.15 -2.75
C VAL A 84 -1.82 5.87 -3.91
N ASN A 85 -3.16 5.84 -3.98
CA ASN A 85 -3.89 6.43 -5.09
C ASN A 85 -4.42 7.84 -4.77
N PRO A 86 -4.21 8.83 -5.65
CA PRO A 86 -4.96 10.08 -5.62
C PRO A 86 -6.46 9.84 -5.84
N ARG A 87 -7.28 10.81 -5.41
CA ARG A 87 -8.72 10.80 -5.71
C ARG A 87 -8.95 10.73 -7.22
N GLY A 88 -9.90 9.88 -7.63
CA GLY A 88 -10.26 9.67 -9.03
C GLY A 88 -9.37 8.70 -9.79
N ILE A 89 -8.23 8.28 -9.24
CA ILE A 89 -7.34 7.28 -9.84
C ILE A 89 -7.51 5.96 -9.10
N SER A 90 -7.85 4.91 -9.83
CA SER A 90 -8.16 3.60 -9.25
C SER A 90 -6.94 2.69 -9.22
N TYR A 91 -6.50 2.33 -8.01
CA TYR A 91 -5.51 1.28 -7.77
C TYR A 91 -6.16 0.11 -7.03
N LEU A 92 -5.59 -1.09 -7.18
CA LEU A 92 -6.12 -2.29 -6.54
C LEU A 92 -5.25 -2.69 -5.34
N TYR A 93 -5.82 -2.51 -4.15
CA TYR A 93 -5.22 -2.94 -2.87
C TYR A 93 -5.57 -4.39 -2.58
N VAL A 94 -4.55 -5.19 -2.30
CA VAL A 94 -4.64 -6.61 -1.97
C VAL A 94 -3.62 -6.96 -0.88
N ALA A 95 -3.75 -8.15 -0.30
CA ALA A 95 -2.75 -8.71 0.61
C ALA A 95 -2.39 -10.15 0.26
N GLU A 96 -1.23 -10.63 0.70
CA GLU A 96 -0.78 -12.01 0.45
C GLU A 96 -1.63 -13.07 1.19
N THR A 97 -2.34 -12.69 2.25
CA THR A 97 -3.18 -13.62 3.03
C THR A 97 -4.55 -13.05 3.37
N LYS A 98 -5.55 -13.93 3.49
CA LYS A 98 -6.91 -13.58 3.92
C LYS A 98 -6.92 -12.89 5.28
N LYS A 99 -6.13 -13.39 6.24
CA LYS A 99 -6.01 -12.79 7.57
C LYS A 99 -5.54 -11.33 7.51
N THR A 100 -4.56 -11.04 6.66
CA THR A 100 -4.05 -9.66 6.49
C THR A 100 -5.15 -8.75 5.94
N VAL A 101 -5.85 -9.18 4.88
CA VAL A 101 -6.87 -8.31 4.28
C VAL A 101 -8.10 -8.12 5.16
N ILE A 102 -8.48 -9.12 5.96
CA ILE A 102 -9.52 -8.98 6.99
C ILE A 102 -9.09 -7.94 8.04
N ALA A 103 -7.82 -7.94 8.47
CA ALA A 103 -7.32 -6.94 9.41
C ALA A 103 -7.32 -5.52 8.79
N GLU A 104 -6.89 -5.38 7.54
CA GLU A 104 -6.81 -4.07 6.85
C GLU A 104 -8.18 -3.40 6.63
N VAL A 105 -9.27 -4.17 6.50
CA VAL A 105 -10.62 -3.59 6.41
C VAL A 105 -11.19 -3.16 7.77
N GLN A 106 -10.45 -3.37 8.87
CA GLN A 106 -10.76 -2.93 10.24
C GLN A 106 -12.23 -3.18 10.64
N PRO A 107 -12.69 -4.45 10.58
CA PRO A 107 -14.08 -4.79 10.82
C PRO A 107 -14.43 -4.73 12.31
N TRP A 108 -15.71 -4.55 12.63
CA TRP A 108 -16.24 -4.69 13.99
C TRP A 108 -16.73 -6.12 14.26
N LEU A 109 -17.00 -6.44 15.53
CA LEU A 109 -17.51 -7.74 15.93
C LEU A 109 -18.85 -8.03 15.22
N ASN A 110 -19.00 -9.25 14.69
CA ASN A 110 -20.12 -9.69 13.84
C ASN A 110 -20.26 -8.99 12.49
N ALA A 111 -19.28 -8.18 12.06
CA ALA A 111 -19.24 -7.70 10.70
C ALA A 111 -19.16 -8.87 9.71
N SER A 112 -19.97 -8.81 8.66
CA SER A 112 -19.90 -9.71 7.51
C SER A 112 -18.91 -9.15 6.50
N ILE A 113 -18.03 -10.00 5.96
CA ILE A 113 -16.97 -9.63 5.04
C ILE A 113 -17.01 -10.55 3.84
N THR A 114 -17.04 -9.99 2.64
CA THR A 114 -16.83 -10.76 1.41
C THR A 114 -15.37 -10.68 1.00
N ILE A 115 -14.78 -11.84 0.71
CA ILE A 115 -13.38 -11.99 0.29
C ILE A 115 -13.33 -12.40 -1.18
N ALA A 116 -12.44 -11.76 -1.94
CA ALA A 116 -12.05 -12.16 -3.27
C ALA A 116 -10.60 -12.66 -3.31
N GLU A 117 -10.36 -13.62 -4.21
CA GLU A 117 -9.04 -13.92 -4.73
C GLU A 117 -8.74 -12.97 -5.91
N CYS A 118 -7.53 -12.41 -5.93
CA CYS A 118 -7.02 -11.58 -7.00
C CYS A 118 -5.81 -12.28 -7.63
N THR A 119 -5.95 -12.77 -8.86
CA THR A 119 -4.90 -13.53 -9.55
C THR A 119 -4.18 -12.67 -10.57
N ALA A 120 -2.85 -12.59 -10.49
CA ALA A 120 -2.03 -11.83 -11.45
C ALA A 120 -2.14 -12.44 -12.85
N LEU A 121 -2.52 -11.61 -13.83
CA LEU A 121 -2.71 -12.05 -15.20
C LEU A 121 -1.41 -12.14 -15.99
N ASP A 122 -0.36 -11.45 -15.54
CA ASP A 122 0.98 -11.43 -16.13
C ASP A 122 2.06 -11.40 -15.04
N SER A 123 3.33 -11.51 -15.45
CA SER A 123 4.44 -11.24 -14.54
C SER A 123 4.59 -9.73 -14.36
N LEU A 124 4.57 -9.28 -13.11
CA LEU A 124 4.59 -7.87 -12.73
C LEU A 124 5.81 -7.56 -11.87
N LYS A 125 6.28 -6.32 -11.93
CA LYS A 125 7.41 -5.84 -11.13
C LYS A 125 6.97 -4.72 -10.22
N VAL A 126 6.95 -4.97 -8.91
CA VAL A 126 6.56 -3.98 -7.90
C VAL A 126 7.80 -3.45 -7.17
N VAL A 127 7.76 -2.19 -6.72
CA VAL A 127 8.74 -1.75 -5.71
C VAL A 127 8.47 -2.54 -4.44
N ASP A 128 9.52 -3.09 -3.87
CA ASP A 128 9.44 -3.78 -2.60
C ASP A 128 9.93 -2.81 -1.53
N LEU A 129 9.06 -2.49 -0.58
CA LEU A 129 9.40 -1.63 0.55
C LEU A 129 9.68 -2.45 1.81
N LEU A 130 9.54 -3.78 1.78
CA LEU A 130 9.87 -4.60 2.94
C LEU A 130 11.37 -4.59 3.20
N PRO A 131 11.85 -4.07 4.34
CA PRO A 131 13.26 -4.14 4.67
C PRO A 131 13.68 -5.60 4.87
N SER A 132 14.84 -5.97 4.33
CA SER A 132 15.48 -7.27 4.60
C SER A 132 15.87 -7.39 6.07
N GLN A 133 16.13 -8.62 6.55
CA GLN A 133 16.59 -8.83 7.93
C GLN A 133 17.85 -8.02 8.26
N GLN A 134 18.78 -7.89 7.31
CA GLN A 134 19.98 -7.08 7.46
C GLN A 134 19.64 -5.60 7.60
N GLU A 135 18.68 -5.10 6.82
CA GLU A 135 18.18 -3.73 6.92
C GLU A 135 17.43 -3.47 8.25
N ILE A 136 16.70 -4.45 8.78
CA ILE A 136 16.02 -4.33 10.07
C ILE A 136 17.02 -4.24 11.22
N VAL A 137 18.06 -5.08 11.20
CA VAL A 137 19.10 -5.13 12.24
C VAL A 137 20.06 -3.95 12.13
N ALA A 138 20.29 -3.46 10.91
CA ALA A 138 21.04 -2.23 10.71
C ALA A 138 20.26 -1.05 11.32
N ALA A 139 20.92 -0.20 12.10
CA ALA A 139 20.34 1.02 12.63
C ALA A 139 19.93 2.06 11.54
N HIS A 140 19.99 1.69 10.25
CA HIS A 140 20.18 2.56 9.09
C HIS A 140 19.34 2.14 7.84
N SER A 141 18.15 1.60 8.00
CA SER A 141 17.24 1.31 6.87
C SER A 141 16.24 2.44 6.60
N TYR A 142 16.58 3.30 5.64
CA TYR A 142 15.62 4.24 5.05
C TYR A 142 14.39 3.55 4.44
N ARG A 143 14.57 2.31 3.95
CA ARG A 143 13.49 1.48 3.43
C ARG A 143 12.48 1.13 4.52
N LYS A 144 12.93 0.87 5.75
CA LYS A 144 12.06 0.72 6.93
C LYS A 144 11.26 1.99 7.20
N VAL A 145 11.93 3.15 7.28
CA VAL A 145 11.25 4.45 7.51
C VAL A 145 10.14 4.67 6.48
N ILE A 146 10.43 4.43 5.20
CA ILE A 146 9.47 4.61 4.12
C ILE A 146 8.37 3.54 4.15
N SER A 147 8.70 2.27 4.43
CA SER A 147 7.71 1.20 4.60
C SER A 147 6.71 1.53 5.70
N ASP A 148 7.18 2.09 6.82
CA ASP A 148 6.34 2.45 7.95
C ASP A 148 5.29 3.51 7.52
N GLU A 149 5.64 4.45 6.64
CA GLU A 149 4.73 5.46 6.08
C GLU A 149 3.60 4.84 5.23
N PHE A 150 3.91 3.85 4.38
CA PHE A 150 2.89 3.12 3.62
C PHE A 150 2.05 2.18 4.48
N SER A 151 2.58 1.76 5.64
CA SER A 151 1.93 0.79 6.53
C SER A 151 0.98 1.44 7.54
N LYS A 152 1.04 2.76 7.75
CA LYS A 152 0.21 3.50 8.72
C LYS A 152 -1.27 3.15 8.59
N PRO A 153 -1.94 2.64 9.64
CA PRO A 153 -3.37 2.36 9.61
C PRO A 153 -4.19 3.60 9.28
N VAL A 154 -5.29 3.42 8.56
CA VAL A 154 -6.25 4.50 8.29
C VAL A 154 -6.95 4.85 9.59
N ARG A 155 -6.94 6.14 9.95
CA ARG A 155 -7.63 6.69 11.12
C ARG A 155 -8.86 7.51 10.71
N PRO A 156 -9.89 7.63 11.58
CA PRO A 156 -11.08 8.43 11.27
C PRO A 156 -10.80 9.90 10.91
N ASP A 157 -9.72 10.47 11.45
CA ASP A 157 -9.30 11.86 11.24
C ASP A 157 -8.30 12.03 10.09
N THR A 158 -8.01 10.96 9.33
CA THR A 158 -7.06 11.02 8.20
C THR A 158 -7.57 11.97 7.11
N LYS A 159 -6.71 12.91 6.72
CA LYS A 159 -6.99 13.88 5.67
C LYS A 159 -6.35 13.44 4.37
N GLU A 160 -6.93 13.87 3.26
CA GLU A 160 -6.36 13.65 1.92
C GLU A 160 -4.93 14.17 1.81
N LEU A 161 -4.64 15.30 2.46
CA LEU A 161 -3.31 15.91 2.50
C LEU A 161 -2.24 15.03 3.15
N ASP A 162 -2.62 14.16 4.09
CA ASP A 162 -1.68 13.28 4.80
C ASP A 162 -1.08 12.23 3.85
N TYR A 163 -1.76 11.94 2.73
CA TYR A 163 -1.33 10.95 1.74
C TYR A 163 -0.64 11.56 0.52
N VAL A 164 -0.59 12.88 0.38
CA VAL A 164 0.06 13.51 -0.77
C VAL A 164 1.51 13.05 -0.95
N PRO A 165 2.36 12.95 0.11
CA PRO A 165 3.74 12.48 -0.07
C PRO A 165 3.82 11.03 -0.56
N THR A 166 3.01 10.12 -0.02
CA THR A 166 3.04 8.69 -0.41
C THR A 166 2.40 8.47 -1.79
N GLN A 167 1.37 9.24 -2.14
CA GLN A 167 0.79 9.27 -3.49
C GLN A 167 1.80 9.75 -4.53
N TYR A 168 2.54 10.84 -4.22
CA TYR A 168 3.61 11.31 -5.09
C TYR A 168 4.66 10.21 -5.32
N MET A 169 5.10 9.54 -4.25
CA MET A 169 6.05 8.43 -4.37
C MET A 169 5.49 7.30 -5.24
N ALA A 170 4.21 6.97 -5.09
CA ALA A 170 3.54 5.96 -5.90
C ALA A 170 3.51 6.31 -7.40
N GLU A 171 3.11 7.54 -7.73
CA GLU A 171 3.11 8.02 -9.12
C GLU A 171 4.52 8.12 -9.69
N TRP A 172 5.50 8.49 -8.85
CA TRP A 172 6.90 8.50 -9.24
C TRP A 172 7.39 7.08 -9.55
N PHE A 173 7.07 6.07 -8.74
CA PHE A 173 7.41 4.66 -9.03
C PHE A 173 6.70 4.15 -10.28
N LYS A 174 5.43 4.50 -10.47
CA LYS A 174 4.66 4.22 -11.69
C LYS A 174 5.35 4.82 -12.92
N SER A 175 5.86 6.05 -12.83
CA SER A 175 6.61 6.72 -13.90
C SER A 175 7.93 6.02 -14.26
N LYS A 176 8.47 5.18 -13.36
CA LYS A 176 9.65 4.34 -13.62
C LYS A 176 9.30 2.97 -14.21
N GLY A 177 8.03 2.74 -14.57
CA GLY A 177 7.57 1.51 -15.19
C GLY A 177 7.33 0.35 -14.23
N LEU A 178 7.19 0.64 -12.92
CA LEU A 178 6.79 -0.36 -11.93
C LEU A 178 5.27 -0.53 -11.92
N ASP A 179 4.81 -1.73 -11.58
CA ASP A 179 3.38 -2.12 -11.61
C ASP A 179 2.65 -1.88 -10.30
N GLY A 180 3.37 -1.60 -9.22
CA GLY A 180 2.78 -1.41 -7.90
C GLY A 180 3.81 -1.28 -6.79
N ILE A 181 3.31 -1.31 -5.56
CA ILE A 181 4.07 -1.18 -4.31
C ILE A 181 3.76 -2.35 -3.41
N ARG A 182 4.78 -2.99 -2.85
CA ARG A 182 4.69 -4.05 -1.83
C ARG A 182 5.21 -3.54 -0.49
N TYR A 183 4.41 -3.64 0.57
CA TYR A 183 4.70 -3.04 1.87
C TYR A 183 4.07 -3.83 3.02
N GLY A 184 4.46 -3.55 4.27
CA GLY A 184 3.99 -4.27 5.44
C GLY A 184 2.56 -3.92 5.84
N SER A 185 1.93 -4.78 6.63
CA SER A 185 0.71 -4.46 7.37
C SER A 185 1.06 -4.04 8.79
N ALA A 186 0.52 -2.90 9.24
CA ALA A 186 0.58 -2.51 10.65
C ALA A 186 -0.51 -3.18 11.50
N LEU A 187 -1.54 -3.77 10.86
CA LEU A 187 -2.69 -4.40 11.51
C LEU A 187 -2.55 -5.92 11.63
N HIS A 188 -1.59 -6.52 10.93
CA HIS A 188 -1.26 -7.93 11.02
C HIS A 188 0.25 -8.11 10.96
N PHE A 189 0.87 -8.51 12.09
CA PHE A 189 2.31 -8.76 12.15
C PHE A 189 2.74 -9.82 11.13
N GLY A 190 3.75 -9.49 10.31
CA GLY A 190 4.20 -10.33 9.19
C GLY A 190 3.26 -10.34 7.98
N GLY A 191 2.12 -9.64 8.05
CA GLY A 191 1.20 -9.43 6.94
C GLY A 191 1.81 -8.50 5.89
N ILE A 192 1.52 -8.80 4.62
CA ILE A 192 2.09 -8.09 3.47
C ILE A 192 0.97 -7.63 2.56
N ASN A 193 1.01 -6.34 2.23
CA ASN A 193 0.09 -5.64 1.36
C ASN A 193 0.75 -5.34 0.01
N LEU A 194 -0.06 -5.29 -1.04
CA LEU A 194 0.32 -4.78 -2.34
C LEU A 194 -0.75 -3.81 -2.85
N ALA A 195 -0.30 -2.74 -3.50
CA ALA A 195 -1.16 -1.83 -4.26
C ALA A 195 -0.69 -1.82 -5.72
N PHE A 196 -1.52 -2.33 -6.61
CA PHE A 196 -1.24 -2.37 -8.04
C PHE A 196 -1.79 -1.13 -8.75
N PHE A 197 -0.96 -0.50 -9.57
CA PHE A 197 -1.30 0.76 -10.25
C PHE A 197 -2.28 0.60 -11.42
N ASP A 198 -2.40 -0.62 -11.92
CA ASP A 198 -3.34 -1.01 -12.97
C ASP A 198 -4.17 -2.20 -12.48
N PRO A 199 -5.41 -1.97 -12.01
CA PRO A 199 -6.31 -3.02 -11.55
C PRO A 199 -6.57 -4.10 -12.60
N THR A 200 -6.51 -3.77 -13.90
CA THR A 200 -6.86 -4.69 -14.99
C THR A 200 -5.86 -5.85 -15.14
N LYS A 201 -4.67 -5.73 -14.53
CA LYS A 201 -3.66 -6.79 -14.49
C LYS A 201 -3.97 -7.90 -13.47
N LEU A 202 -5.06 -7.78 -12.74
CA LEU A 202 -5.53 -8.77 -11.76
C LEU A 202 -6.95 -9.21 -12.11
N GLN A 203 -7.16 -10.52 -12.14
CA GLN A 203 -8.52 -11.06 -12.18
C GLN A 203 -9.04 -11.22 -10.76
N VAL A 204 -10.16 -10.56 -10.46
CA VAL A 204 -10.84 -10.64 -9.16
C VAL A 204 -11.95 -11.68 -9.24
N ARG A 205 -12.01 -12.58 -8.25
CA ARG A 205 -13.07 -13.59 -8.09
C ARG A 205 -13.52 -13.66 -6.64
N LYS A 206 -14.81 -13.50 -6.37
CA LYS A 206 -15.40 -13.78 -5.06
C LYS A 206 -15.13 -15.25 -4.71
N ILE A 207 -14.70 -15.50 -3.47
CA ILE A 207 -14.38 -16.86 -3.02
C ILE A 207 -15.17 -17.28 -1.78
N GLU A 208 -15.41 -16.37 -0.84
CA GLU A 208 -16.12 -16.70 0.40
C GLU A 208 -16.67 -15.46 1.11
N GLU A 209 -17.53 -15.73 2.09
CA GLU A 209 -18.03 -14.77 3.05
C GLU A 209 -17.68 -15.25 4.45
N VAL A 210 -17.18 -14.34 5.29
CA VAL A 210 -16.83 -14.64 6.67
C VAL A 210 -17.50 -13.66 7.60
N THR A 211 -17.77 -14.11 8.83
CA THR A 211 -18.26 -13.24 9.90
C THR A 211 -17.20 -13.13 10.98
N VAL A 212 -16.89 -11.91 11.41
CA VAL A 212 -15.93 -11.69 12.51
C VAL A 212 -16.51 -12.19 13.82
N LYS A 213 -15.83 -13.14 14.46
CA LYS A 213 -16.29 -13.75 15.72
C LYS A 213 -15.52 -13.31 16.96
N ALA A 214 -14.32 -12.75 16.80
CA ALA A 214 -13.51 -12.24 17.88
C ALA A 214 -12.63 -11.10 17.37
N ILE A 215 -12.29 -10.17 18.27
CA ILE A 215 -11.30 -9.11 18.06
C ILE A 215 -10.46 -9.03 19.33
N ASP A 216 -9.15 -9.19 19.19
CA ASP A 216 -8.22 -9.11 20.30
C ASP A 216 -7.58 -7.72 20.34
N TYR A 217 -7.62 -7.07 21.51
CA TYR A 217 -6.95 -5.81 21.77
C TYR A 217 -5.88 -6.03 22.84
N SER A 218 -4.67 -5.52 22.60
CA SER A 218 -3.58 -5.50 23.58
C SER A 218 -3.05 -4.08 23.72
N THR A 219 -2.64 -3.69 24.92
CA THR A 219 -2.04 -2.39 25.24
C THR A 219 -0.60 -2.58 25.72
N ASP A 220 0.19 -1.51 25.65
CA ASP A 220 1.57 -1.47 26.16
C ASP A 220 1.66 -1.61 27.69
#